data_AF-U3L415-F1
#
_entry.id   AF-U3L415-F1
#
_cell.length_a   1.000
_cell.length_b   1.000
_cell.length_c   1.000
_cell.angle_alpha   90.00
_cell.angle_beta   90.00
_cell.angle_gamma   90.00
#
_symmetry.space_group_name_H-M   'P 1'
#
loop_
_entity.id
_entity.type
_entity.pdbx_description
1 polymer ?
#
loop_
_entity_poly.entity_id
_entity_poly.type
_entity_poly.pdbx_seq_one_letter_code
_entity_poly.pdbx_strand_id
1 'polypeptide(L)'
;IILTIYGTQCPDLTLIDLPGITRVPLKGSDQCDNIEQLTRDMAIRYARDPRTIILAVIPANADMSTSDALQLSRRVDPKGLRTIGVVTKIDLMDRGTDASKMLHGDEVPLRLGYTGVKNRSSADLKAGKSIKDALEDEATFFSTHPVYRNLSPELVGTKNLVSKLTKVLFKHIRTFLPDIRREINARIRTLSSRLDEFGQSVPLESSDRTQLMWAMITDYCEMIKNTIRGKYDKRLQTYFDHGSDGGMSSGAQIRVIFNELLDEYTENDVTSELTDYDIDAAIRMHEGDSMPGFPSPD
;
A
#
# COMPACT_ATOMS: atom_id res chain seq x y z
N ILE A 1 -10.83 -19.89 8.91
CA ILE A 1 -12.20 -20.02 9.46
C ILE A 1 -12.66 -18.62 9.84
N ILE A 2 -13.84 -18.19 9.40
CA ILE A 2 -14.45 -16.92 9.83
C ILE A 2 -15.66 -17.28 10.67
N LEU A 3 -15.69 -16.81 11.91
CA LEU A 3 -16.80 -17.01 12.83
C LEU A 3 -17.40 -15.64 13.16
N THR A 4 -18.68 -15.47 12.85
CA THR A 4 -19.43 -14.25 13.16
C THR A 4 -20.42 -14.55 14.27
N ILE A 5 -20.31 -13.85 15.39
CA ILE A 5 -21.15 -14.02 16.58
C ILE A 5 -21.95 -12.73 16.78
N TYR A 6 -23.27 -12.86 16.93
CA TYR A 6 -24.16 -11.74 17.21
C TYR A 6 -24.74 -11.89 18.63
N GLY A 7 -24.72 -10.82 19.41
CA GLY A 7 -25.30 -10.81 20.75
C GLY A 7 -25.44 -9.41 21.32
N THR A 8 -26.53 -9.15 22.04
CA THR A 8 -26.84 -7.83 22.63
C THR A 8 -25.87 -7.41 23.73
N GLN A 9 -25.13 -8.36 24.29
CA GLN A 9 -24.14 -8.14 25.35
C GLN A 9 -22.69 -8.27 24.86
N CYS A 10 -22.48 -8.46 23.55
CA CYS A 10 -21.14 -8.59 22.97
C CYS A 10 -20.63 -7.22 22.51
N PRO A 11 -19.37 -6.85 22.82
CA PRO A 11 -18.76 -5.67 22.22
C PRO A 11 -18.46 -5.92 20.73
N ASP A 12 -18.49 -4.85 19.93
CA ASP A 12 -18.04 -4.89 18.54
C ASP A 12 -16.51 -5.05 18.50
N LEU A 13 -16.07 -6.30 18.35
CA LEU A 13 -14.66 -6.68 18.40
C LEU A 13 -14.34 -7.66 17.28
N THR A 14 -13.30 -7.38 16.51
CA THR A 14 -12.70 -8.36 15.60
C THR A 14 -11.48 -8.96 16.27
N LEU A 15 -11.50 -10.28 16.44
CA LEU A 15 -10.40 -11.05 17.02
C LEU A 15 -9.82 -11.98 15.95
N ILE A 16 -8.50 -12.07 15.94
CA ILE A 16 -7.76 -13.04 15.11
C ILE A 16 -7.09 -13.98 16.09
N ASP A 17 -7.58 -15.22 16.14
CA ASP A 17 -6.94 -16.27 16.92
C ASP A 17 -5.81 -16.88 16.09
N LEU A 18 -4.63 -16.94 16.68
CA LEU A 18 -3.40 -17.42 16.05
C LEU A 18 -2.97 -18.72 16.72
N PRO A 19 -2.44 -19.70 15.97
CA PRO A 19 -1.95 -20.93 16.57
C PRO A 19 -0.88 -20.63 17.61
N GLY A 20 -0.93 -21.34 18.74
CA GLY A 20 0.12 -21.29 19.76
C GLY A 20 1.46 -21.72 19.17
N ILE A 21 2.55 -21.12 19.66
CA ILE A 21 3.91 -21.41 19.16
C ILE A 21 4.32 -22.79 19.68
N THR A 22 4.41 -23.76 18.78
CA THR A 22 4.82 -25.14 19.10
C THR A 22 6.28 -25.35 18.72
N ARG A 23 7.13 -25.70 19.69
CA ARG A 23 8.58 -25.93 19.47
C ARG A 23 8.94 -27.32 18.97
N VAL A 24 8.06 -28.30 19.21
CA VAL A 24 8.30 -29.70 18.83
C VAL A 24 7.05 -30.23 18.12
N PRO A 25 7.19 -30.88 16.95
CA PRO A 25 6.05 -31.50 16.28
C PRO A 25 5.46 -32.63 17.12
N LEU A 26 4.14 -32.71 17.18
CA LEU A 26 3.44 -33.77 17.90
C LEU A 26 3.61 -35.11 17.17
N LYS A 27 3.91 -36.19 17.91
CA LYS A 27 4.01 -37.55 17.34
C LYS A 27 2.68 -37.94 16.69
N GLY A 28 2.74 -38.33 15.41
CA GLY A 28 1.56 -38.75 14.63
C GLY A 28 0.72 -37.61 14.09
N SER A 29 1.26 -36.39 14.02
CA SER A 29 0.62 -35.26 13.35
C SER A 29 1.26 -34.99 11.98
N ASP A 30 0.51 -34.38 11.06
CA ASP A 30 1.00 -33.93 9.75
C ASP A 30 1.88 -32.66 9.85
N GLN A 31 2.39 -32.34 11.04
CA GLN A 31 3.19 -31.13 11.27
C GLN A 31 4.59 -31.30 10.70
N CYS A 32 5.02 -30.33 9.87
CA CYS A 32 6.39 -30.28 9.36
C CYS A 32 7.39 -30.03 10.49
N ASP A 33 8.65 -30.46 10.31
CA ASP A 33 9.73 -30.26 11.28
C ASP A 33 9.95 -28.78 11.65
N ASN A 34 9.59 -27.85 10.76
CA ASN A 34 9.71 -26.40 10.95
C ASN A 34 8.43 -25.72 11.50
N ILE A 35 7.57 -26.44 12.23
CA ILE A 35 6.30 -25.89 12.74
C ILE A 35 6.47 -24.65 13.63
N GLU A 36 7.56 -24.57 14.38
CA GLU A 36 7.89 -23.41 15.23
C GLU A 36 8.10 -22.15 14.39
N GLN A 37 8.84 -22.26 13.30
CA GLN A 37 9.11 -21.14 12.40
C GLN A 37 7.82 -20.70 11.69
N LEU A 38 7.04 -21.66 11.20
CA LEU A 38 5.76 -21.37 10.53
C LEU A 38 4.78 -20.63 11.44
N THR A 39 4.61 -21.09 12.68
CA THR A 39 3.69 -20.45 13.64
C THR A 39 4.18 -19.06 14.05
N ARG A 40 5.50 -18.87 14.24
CA ARG A 40 6.08 -17.53 14.49
C ARG A 40 5.90 -16.58 13.31
N ASP A 41 6.18 -17.03 12.09
CA ASP A 41 6.07 -16.19 10.89
C ASP A 41 4.61 -15.79 10.65
N MET A 42 3.66 -16.69 10.91
CA MET A 42 2.24 -16.38 10.89
C MET A 42 1.88 -15.30 11.91
N ALA A 43 2.34 -15.44 13.17
CA ALA A 43 2.07 -14.45 14.19
C ALA A 43 2.69 -13.07 13.87
N ILE A 44 3.94 -13.05 13.40
CA ILE A 44 4.63 -11.82 12.98
C ILE A 44 3.92 -11.18 11.80
N ARG A 45 3.43 -11.95 10.82
CA ARG A 45 2.73 -11.41 9.65
C ARG A 45 1.53 -10.56 10.05
N TYR A 46 0.71 -11.03 10.99
CA TYR A 46 -0.42 -10.25 11.51
C TYR A 46 0.03 -9.13 12.45
N ALA A 47 0.98 -9.40 13.34
CA ALA A 47 1.45 -8.44 14.32
C ALA A 47 2.27 -7.29 13.71
N ARG A 48 2.80 -7.43 12.47
CA ARG A 48 3.60 -6.41 11.78
C ARG A 48 2.77 -5.20 11.33
N ASP A 49 1.46 -5.39 11.10
CA ASP A 49 0.58 -4.27 10.75
C ASP A 49 0.46 -3.33 11.96
N PRO A 50 0.83 -2.03 11.85
CA PRO A 50 0.72 -1.08 12.95
C PRO A 50 -0.72 -0.83 13.40
N ARG A 51 -1.71 -1.20 12.58
CA ARG A 51 -3.16 -1.10 12.85
C ARG A 51 -3.70 -2.26 13.67
N THR A 52 -2.87 -3.25 13.98
CA THR A 52 -3.25 -4.42 14.77
C THR A 52 -2.83 -4.23 16.23
N ILE A 53 -3.78 -4.41 17.14
CA ILE A 53 -3.52 -4.46 18.59
C ILE A 53 -3.04 -5.86 18.93
N ILE A 54 -1.94 -5.97 19.68
CA ILE A 54 -1.35 -7.24 20.07
C ILE A 54 -1.84 -7.58 21.47
N LEU A 55 -2.46 -8.75 21.63
CA LEU A 55 -2.82 -9.31 22.93
C LEU A 55 -1.79 -10.37 23.34
N ALA A 56 -0.84 -10.00 24.20
CA ALA A 56 0.19 -10.90 24.68
C ALA A 56 -0.34 -11.69 25.89
N VAL A 57 -0.81 -12.91 25.64
CA VAL A 57 -1.34 -13.81 26.68
C VAL A 57 -0.18 -14.58 27.32
N ILE A 58 -0.07 -14.48 28.64
CA ILE A 58 1.04 -15.03 29.43
C ILE A 58 0.44 -15.76 30.63
N PRO A 59 0.87 -16.99 30.96
CA PRO A 59 0.43 -17.65 32.17
C PRO A 59 1.22 -17.12 33.38
N ALA A 60 0.55 -16.90 34.51
CA ALA A 60 1.12 -16.31 35.72
C ALA A 60 2.22 -17.17 36.37
N ASN A 61 2.22 -18.47 36.09
CA ASN A 61 3.19 -19.42 36.63
C ASN A 61 4.47 -19.53 35.77
N ALA A 62 4.60 -18.75 34.70
CA ALA A 62 5.80 -18.73 33.86
C ALA A 62 6.52 -17.39 33.92
N ASP A 63 7.85 -17.42 33.81
CA ASP A 63 8.67 -16.22 33.80
C ASP A 63 8.41 -15.35 32.56
N MET A 64 8.12 -14.06 32.79
CA MET A 64 7.81 -13.10 31.72
C MET A 64 8.97 -12.92 30.72
N SER A 65 10.22 -13.10 31.18
CA SER A 65 11.43 -13.01 30.34
C SER A 65 11.49 -14.10 29.26
N THR A 66 10.86 -15.25 29.50
CA THR A 66 10.86 -16.41 28.59
C THR A 66 9.63 -16.47 27.69
N SER A 67 8.69 -15.53 27.86
CA SER A 67 7.44 -15.50 27.09
C SER A 67 7.69 -15.21 25.61
N ASP A 68 7.42 -16.21 24.77
CA ASP A 68 7.47 -16.04 23.30
C ASP A 68 6.53 -14.92 22.83
N ALA A 69 5.36 -14.76 23.47
CA ALA A 69 4.40 -13.71 23.13
C ALA A 69 4.96 -12.30 23.32
N LEU A 70 5.67 -12.05 24.43
CA LEU A 70 6.33 -10.77 24.68
C LEU A 70 7.56 -10.56 23.81
N GLN A 71 8.33 -11.61 23.53
CA GLN A 71 9.49 -11.51 22.64
C GLN A 71 9.06 -11.15 21.21
N LEU A 72 8.02 -11.81 20.69
CA LEU A 72 7.48 -11.49 19.37
C LEU A 72 6.87 -10.09 19.33
N SER A 73 6.09 -9.69 20.34
CA SER A 73 5.49 -8.36 20.38
C SER A 73 6.55 -7.26 20.41
N ARG A 74 7.62 -7.41 21.20
CA ARG A 74 8.73 -6.45 21.25
C ARG A 74 9.48 -6.30 19.92
N ARG A 75 9.53 -7.33 19.08
CA ARG A 75 10.16 -7.22 17.74
C ARG A 75 9.41 -6.28 16.81
N VAL A 76 8.07 -6.21 16.93
CA VAL A 76 7.20 -5.41 16.06
C VAL A 76 6.60 -4.16 16.74
N ASP A 77 6.67 -4.09 18.06
CA ASP A 77 6.25 -2.98 18.91
C ASP A 77 7.24 -2.80 20.09
N PRO A 78 8.48 -2.35 19.85
CA PRO A 78 9.51 -2.22 20.90
C PRO A 78 9.12 -1.28 22.04
N LYS A 79 8.25 -0.30 21.75
CA LYS A 79 7.76 0.70 22.71
C LYS A 79 6.47 0.26 23.43
N GLY A 80 5.91 -0.90 23.08
CA GLY A 80 4.67 -1.41 23.68
C GLY A 80 3.48 -0.47 23.52
N LEU A 81 3.38 0.27 22.40
CA LEU A 81 2.33 1.27 22.16
C LEU A 81 0.96 0.64 21.91
N ARG A 82 0.94 -0.56 21.32
CA ARG A 82 -0.26 -1.27 20.85
C ARG A 82 -0.32 -2.70 21.37
N THR A 83 0.46 -3.01 22.41
CA THR A 83 0.54 -4.33 23.04
C THR A 83 -0.10 -4.28 24.42
N ILE A 84 -1.07 -5.16 24.67
CA ILE A 84 -1.72 -5.37 25.97
C ILE A 84 -1.25 -6.71 26.52
N GLY A 85 -0.76 -6.74 27.75
CA GLY A 85 -0.44 -7.97 28.44
C GLY A 85 -1.65 -8.56 29.14
N VAL A 86 -1.91 -9.86 28.98
CA VAL A 86 -2.97 -10.57 29.70
C VAL A 86 -2.34 -11.71 30.49
N VAL A 87 -2.43 -11.62 31.81
CA VAL A 87 -1.90 -12.64 32.72
C VAL A 87 -3.03 -13.61 33.06
N THR A 88 -2.90 -14.85 32.62
CA THR A 88 -3.87 -15.94 32.82
C THR A 88 -3.38 -16.91 33.88
N LYS A 89 -4.22 -17.84 34.34
CA LYS A 89 -3.85 -18.88 35.33
C LYS A 89 -3.27 -18.30 36.64
N ILE A 90 -3.73 -17.11 37.04
CA ILE A 90 -3.30 -16.44 38.28
C ILE A 90 -3.64 -17.27 39.53
N ASP A 91 -4.65 -18.13 39.42
CA ASP A 91 -5.07 -19.08 40.44
C ASP A 91 -4.10 -20.27 40.63
N LEU A 92 -3.20 -20.52 39.69
CA LEU A 92 -2.25 -21.63 39.72
C LEU A 92 -0.83 -21.22 40.16
N MET A 93 -0.69 -20.08 40.82
CA MET A 93 0.60 -19.65 41.36
C MET A 93 0.98 -20.41 42.63
N ASP A 94 2.27 -20.63 42.81
CA ASP A 94 2.80 -21.30 43.99
C ASP A 94 2.60 -20.45 45.25
N ARG A 95 2.32 -21.12 46.38
CA ARG A 95 2.13 -20.44 47.66
C ARG A 95 3.38 -19.64 48.03
N GLY A 96 3.21 -18.34 48.22
CA GLY A 96 4.30 -17.40 48.53
C GLY A 96 4.81 -16.62 47.32
N THR A 97 4.31 -16.90 46.11
CA THR A 97 4.54 -16.10 44.90
C THR A 97 3.26 -15.41 44.46
N ASP A 98 3.39 -14.25 43.82
CA ASP A 98 2.27 -13.51 43.27
C ASP A 98 2.65 -12.82 41.95
N ALA A 99 1.64 -12.53 41.12
CA ALA A 99 1.81 -11.84 39.86
C ALA A 99 1.72 -10.31 40.00
N SER A 100 1.83 -9.75 41.20
CA SER A 100 1.65 -8.30 41.43
C SER A 100 2.62 -7.48 40.60
N LYS A 101 3.91 -7.85 40.61
CA LYS A 101 4.97 -7.18 39.81
C LYS A 101 4.71 -7.27 38.31
N MET A 102 4.22 -8.41 37.84
CA MET A 102 3.84 -8.60 36.44
C MET A 102 2.65 -7.69 36.06
N LEU A 103 1.65 -7.59 36.93
CA LEU A 103 0.46 -6.76 36.70
C LEU A 103 0.77 -5.26 36.75
N HIS A 104 1.70 -4.83 37.61
CA HIS A 104 2.20 -3.45 37.63
C HIS A 104 3.11 -3.12 36.44
N GLY A 105 3.65 -4.13 35.76
CA GLY A 105 4.55 -3.94 34.62
C GLY A 105 5.98 -3.58 35.02
N ASP A 106 6.39 -3.94 36.24
CA ASP A 106 7.72 -3.61 36.79
C ASP A 106 8.85 -4.33 36.04
N GLU A 107 8.57 -5.55 35.54
CA GLU A 107 9.56 -6.38 34.85
C GLU A 107 9.68 -6.03 33.35
N VAL A 108 8.55 -5.95 32.66
CA VAL A 108 8.48 -5.56 31.24
C VAL A 108 7.40 -4.49 31.10
N PRO A 109 7.78 -3.23 30.87
CA PRO A 109 6.79 -2.17 30.75
C PRO A 109 6.06 -2.24 29.41
N LEU A 110 4.73 -2.19 29.45
CA LEU A 110 3.84 -2.00 28.30
C LEU A 110 3.02 -0.73 28.51
N ARG A 111 2.86 0.12 27.49
CA ARG A 111 2.11 1.38 27.66
C ARG A 111 0.62 1.17 27.90
N LEU A 112 0.08 0.06 27.39
CA LEU A 112 -1.30 -0.33 27.66
C LEU A 112 -1.42 -1.17 28.93
N GLY A 113 -0.32 -1.48 29.61
CA GLY A 113 -0.26 -2.23 30.86
C GLY A 113 -0.73 -3.68 30.76
N TYR A 114 -0.87 -4.31 31.91
CA TYR A 114 -1.29 -5.70 32.07
C TYR A 114 -2.70 -5.81 32.65
N THR A 115 -3.34 -6.94 32.43
CA THR A 115 -4.60 -7.30 33.10
C THR A 115 -4.61 -8.78 33.45
N GLY A 116 -4.89 -9.08 34.71
CA GLY A 116 -4.97 -10.43 35.24
C GLY A 116 -6.37 -11.01 35.13
N VAL A 117 -6.49 -12.26 34.69
CA VAL A 117 -7.78 -12.95 34.55
C VAL A 117 -7.73 -14.37 35.10
N LYS A 118 -8.87 -14.82 35.64
CA LYS A 118 -9.10 -16.21 36.04
C LYS A 118 -10.12 -16.84 35.10
N ASN A 119 -9.70 -17.89 34.40
CA ASN A 119 -10.54 -18.62 33.46
C ASN A 119 -11.05 -19.92 34.07
N ARG A 120 -12.00 -20.58 33.38
CA ARG A 120 -12.45 -21.94 33.72
C ARG A 120 -11.30 -22.93 33.60
N SER A 121 -11.13 -23.79 34.60
CA SER A 121 -10.19 -24.91 34.56
C SER A 121 -10.72 -26.03 33.64
N SER A 122 -9.85 -26.98 33.28
CA SER A 122 -10.28 -28.17 32.53
C SER A 122 -11.31 -29.01 33.30
N ALA A 123 -11.28 -28.99 34.64
CA ALA A 123 -12.29 -29.65 35.47
C ALA A 123 -13.63 -28.89 35.41
N ASP A 124 -13.63 -27.56 35.50
CA ASP A 124 -14.83 -26.74 35.36
C ASP A 124 -15.50 -26.92 33.99
N LEU A 125 -14.70 -27.06 32.93
CA LEU A 125 -15.18 -27.34 31.59
C LEU A 125 -15.88 -28.71 31.50
N LYS A 126 -15.29 -29.76 32.09
CA LYS A 126 -15.90 -31.09 32.16
C LYS A 126 -17.18 -31.11 33.01
N ALA A 127 -17.23 -30.29 34.06
CA ALA A 127 -18.40 -30.14 34.92
C ALA A 127 -19.50 -29.24 34.30
N GLY A 128 -19.28 -28.66 33.13
CA GLY A 128 -20.29 -27.83 32.44
C GLY A 128 -20.54 -26.47 33.11
N LYS A 129 -19.56 -25.94 33.85
CA LYS A 129 -19.71 -24.66 34.58
C LYS A 129 -20.07 -23.51 33.65
N SER A 130 -21.10 -22.75 34.03
CA SER A 130 -21.59 -21.64 33.23
C SER A 130 -20.59 -20.47 33.22
N ILE A 131 -20.70 -19.60 32.22
CA ILE A 131 -19.86 -18.39 32.12
C ILE A 131 -20.18 -17.43 33.28
N LYS A 132 -21.44 -17.34 33.72
CA LYS A 132 -21.84 -16.47 34.83
C LYS A 132 -21.16 -16.90 36.12
N ASP A 133 -21.22 -18.20 36.44
CA ASP A 133 -20.59 -18.75 37.65
C ASP A 133 -19.07 -18.55 37.61
N ALA A 134 -18.44 -18.71 36.44
CA ALA A 134 -17.02 -18.46 36.29
C ALA A 134 -16.61 -17.00 36.56
N LEU A 135 -17.44 -16.03 36.15
CA LEU A 135 -17.21 -14.61 36.41
C LEU A 135 -17.45 -14.24 37.88
N GLU A 136 -18.40 -14.88 38.55
CA GLU A 136 -18.64 -14.71 39.99
C GLU A 136 -17.49 -15.31 40.81
N ASP A 137 -16.97 -16.47 40.42
CA ASP A 137 -15.79 -17.08 41.01
C ASP A 137 -14.51 -16.27 40.79
N GLU A 138 -14.38 -15.62 39.64
CA GLU A 138 -13.30 -14.68 39.36
C GLU A 138 -13.36 -13.47 40.31
N ALA A 139 -14.54 -12.86 40.45
CA ALA A 139 -14.74 -11.73 41.35
C ALA A 139 -14.50 -12.10 42.82
N THR A 140 -14.96 -13.28 43.23
CA THR A 140 -14.75 -13.81 44.58
C THR A 140 -13.26 -14.10 44.82
N PHE A 141 -12.55 -14.67 43.84
CA PHE A 141 -11.11 -14.92 43.95
C PHE A 141 -10.33 -13.61 44.14
N PHE A 142 -10.55 -12.61 43.30
CA PHE A 142 -9.81 -11.34 43.42
C PHE A 142 -10.16 -10.54 44.67
N SER A 143 -11.39 -10.66 45.20
CA SER A 143 -11.79 -9.97 46.43
C SER A 143 -11.31 -10.66 47.71
N THR A 144 -11.12 -11.99 47.70
CA THR A 144 -10.69 -12.76 48.86
C THR A 144 -9.17 -12.94 48.95
N HIS A 145 -8.47 -12.90 47.80
CA HIS A 145 -7.03 -13.15 47.78
C HIS A 145 -6.23 -12.03 48.48
N PRO A 146 -5.31 -12.36 49.42
CA PRO A 146 -4.64 -11.37 50.28
C PRO A 146 -3.81 -10.33 49.50
N VAL A 147 -3.18 -10.75 48.40
CA VAL A 147 -2.39 -9.86 47.54
C VAL A 147 -3.28 -9.08 46.55
N TYR A 148 -4.07 -9.79 45.74
CA TYR A 148 -4.81 -9.19 44.64
C TYR A 148 -5.98 -8.30 45.06
N ARG A 149 -6.51 -8.46 46.28
CA ARG A 149 -7.52 -7.55 46.85
C ARG A 149 -7.03 -6.11 46.97
N ASN A 150 -5.74 -5.93 47.24
CA ASN A 150 -5.14 -4.61 47.42
C ASN A 150 -4.71 -3.97 46.10
N LEU A 151 -4.78 -4.70 44.98
CA LEU A 151 -4.48 -4.16 43.65
C LEU A 151 -5.62 -3.27 43.16
N SER A 152 -5.27 -2.36 42.26
CA SER A 152 -6.26 -1.54 41.58
C SER A 152 -7.25 -2.44 40.82
N PRO A 153 -8.58 -2.25 40.99
CA PRO A 153 -9.59 -3.08 40.34
C PRO A 153 -9.40 -3.15 38.82
N GLU A 154 -8.91 -2.09 38.18
CA GLU A 154 -8.68 -2.04 36.73
C GLU A 154 -7.62 -3.02 36.20
N LEU A 155 -6.72 -3.50 37.08
CA LEU A 155 -5.66 -4.44 36.71
C LEU A 155 -6.13 -5.90 36.70
N VAL A 156 -7.31 -6.19 37.23
CA VAL A 156 -7.79 -7.57 37.39
C VAL A 156 -9.24 -7.72 36.90
N GLY A 157 -9.57 -8.94 36.47
CA GLY A 157 -10.91 -9.33 36.10
C GLY A 157 -11.22 -9.20 34.61
N THR A 158 -11.99 -10.16 34.11
CA THR A 158 -12.39 -10.25 32.70
C THR A 158 -13.25 -9.07 32.28
N LYS A 159 -14.13 -8.56 33.15
CA LYS A 159 -14.96 -7.37 32.85
C LYS A 159 -14.10 -6.12 32.57
N ASN A 160 -13.04 -5.93 33.34
CA ASN A 160 -12.13 -4.80 33.17
C ASN A 160 -11.26 -4.97 31.93
N LEU A 161 -10.80 -6.20 31.65
CA LEU A 161 -10.12 -6.53 30.39
C LEU A 161 -10.98 -6.16 29.18
N VAL A 162 -12.26 -6.56 29.16
CA VAL A 162 -13.18 -6.25 28.06
C VAL A 162 -13.36 -4.74 27.90
N SER A 163 -13.62 -4.01 29.00
CA SER A 163 -13.76 -2.54 28.94
C SER A 163 -12.49 -1.86 28.40
N LYS A 164 -11.32 -2.33 28.84
CA LYS A 164 -10.00 -1.84 28.41
C LYS A 164 -9.77 -2.13 26.92
N LEU A 165 -10.04 -3.35 26.45
CA LEU A 165 -9.92 -3.73 25.04
C LEU A 165 -10.83 -2.87 24.16
N THR A 166 -12.09 -2.68 24.55
CA THR A 166 -13.04 -1.85 23.79
C THR A 166 -12.55 -0.40 23.69
N LYS A 167 -12.08 0.20 24.80
CA LYS A 167 -11.53 1.57 24.80
C LYS A 167 -10.30 1.70 23.93
N VAL A 168 -9.36 0.75 24.02
CA VAL A 168 -8.14 0.74 23.21
C VAL A 168 -8.48 0.56 21.73
N LEU A 169 -9.36 -0.39 21.39
CA LEU A 169 -9.78 -0.62 20.01
C LEU A 169 -10.43 0.63 19.42
N PHE A 170 -11.38 1.24 20.13
CA PHE A 170 -12.06 2.45 19.68
C PHE A 170 -11.08 3.60 19.42
N LYS A 171 -10.15 3.84 20.35
CA LYS A 171 -9.10 4.85 20.20
C LYS A 171 -8.21 4.55 19.00
N HIS A 172 -7.83 3.29 18.82
CA HIS A 172 -6.97 2.85 17.72
C HIS A 172 -7.65 3.05 16.36
N ILE A 173 -8.90 2.61 16.21
CA ILE A 173 -9.70 2.85 15.00
C ILE A 173 -9.78 4.34 14.70
N ARG A 174 -10.12 5.18 15.70
CA ARG A 174 -10.24 6.63 15.51
C ARG A 174 -8.93 7.28 15.04
N THR A 175 -7.79 6.80 15.53
CA THR A 175 -6.47 7.31 15.12
C THR A 175 -6.14 6.95 13.67
N PHE A 176 -6.44 5.73 13.22
CA PHE A 176 -6.08 5.27 11.87
C PHE A 176 -7.14 5.54 10.80
N LEU A 177 -8.38 5.86 11.18
CA LEU A 177 -9.48 6.12 10.24
C LEU A 177 -9.17 7.21 9.19
N PRO A 178 -8.53 8.34 9.54
CA PRO A 178 -8.15 9.36 8.55
C PRO A 178 -7.15 8.84 7.51
N ASP A 179 -6.19 8.02 7.95
CA ASP A 179 -5.17 7.44 7.07
C ASP A 179 -5.77 6.39 6.15
N ILE A 180 -6.66 5.54 6.68
CA ILE A 180 -7.44 4.58 5.88
C ILE A 180 -8.26 5.33 4.82
N ARG A 181 -8.94 6.42 5.18
CA ARG A 181 -9.68 7.25 4.22
C ARG A 181 -8.76 7.83 3.14
N ARG A 182 -7.57 8.30 3.51
CA ARG A 182 -6.58 8.85 2.57
C ARG A 182 -6.08 7.77 1.62
N GLU A 183 -5.80 6.57 2.12
CA GLU A 183 -5.36 5.41 1.35
C GLU A 183 -6.43 4.96 0.35
N ILE A 184 -7.69 4.83 0.79
CA ILE A 184 -8.82 4.47 -0.08
C ILE A 184 -8.96 5.49 -1.21
N ASN A 185 -8.97 6.79 -0.89
CA ASN A 185 -9.10 7.83 -1.90
C ASN A 185 -7.91 7.86 -2.88
N ALA A 186 -6.70 7.56 -2.41
CA ALA A 186 -5.54 7.43 -3.28
C ALA A 186 -5.70 6.23 -4.23
N ARG A 187 -6.10 5.07 -3.72
CA ARG A 187 -6.38 3.88 -4.54
C ARG A 187 -7.50 4.12 -5.55
N ILE A 188 -8.57 4.80 -5.16
CA ILE A 188 -9.65 5.19 -6.08
C ILE A 188 -9.08 6.03 -7.22
N ARG A 189 -8.30 7.08 -6.93
CA ARG A 189 -7.70 7.90 -7.99
C ARG A 189 -6.80 7.10 -8.94
N THR A 190 -5.95 6.23 -8.40
CA THR A 190 -5.09 5.38 -9.24
C THR A 190 -5.90 4.43 -10.11
N LEU A 191 -6.94 3.80 -9.55
CA LEU A 191 -7.81 2.88 -10.29
C LEU A 191 -8.64 3.63 -11.34
N SER A 192 -9.15 4.82 -11.03
CA SER A 192 -9.85 5.67 -11.98
C SER A 192 -8.94 6.08 -13.14
N SER A 193 -7.71 6.53 -12.87
CA SER A 193 -6.73 6.84 -13.93
C SER A 193 -6.44 5.64 -14.83
N ARG A 194 -6.24 4.46 -14.23
CA ARG A 194 -6.04 3.22 -14.99
C ARG A 194 -7.28 2.81 -15.77
N LEU A 195 -8.48 3.06 -15.24
CA LEU A 195 -9.73 2.80 -15.94
C LEU A 195 -9.89 3.74 -17.13
N ASP A 196 -9.53 5.01 -16.98
CA ASP A 196 -9.55 6.01 -18.05
C ASP A 196 -8.57 5.63 -19.17
N GLU A 197 -7.41 5.04 -18.84
CA GLU A 197 -6.46 4.49 -19.83
C GLU A 197 -7.07 3.35 -20.67
N PHE A 198 -7.93 2.52 -20.10
CA PHE A 198 -8.63 1.47 -20.85
C PHE A 198 -9.71 2.03 -21.79
N GLY A 199 -10.12 3.28 -21.61
CA GLY A 199 -11.14 3.94 -22.42
C GLY A 199 -12.55 3.38 -22.18
N GLN A 200 -13.43 3.58 -23.15
CA GLN A 200 -14.82 3.13 -23.05
C GLN A 200 -14.93 1.63 -23.31
N SER A 201 -15.87 0.98 -22.61
CA SER A 201 -16.21 -0.42 -22.85
C SER A 201 -16.64 -0.65 -24.30
N VAL A 202 -16.26 -1.79 -24.88
CA VAL A 202 -16.74 -2.20 -26.21
C VAL A 202 -18.26 -2.37 -26.15
N PRO A 203 -19.02 -1.65 -27.00
CA PRO A 203 -20.47 -1.81 -27.07
C PRO A 203 -20.88 -3.24 -27.41
N LEU A 204 -22.04 -3.68 -26.90
CA LEU A 204 -22.55 -5.02 -27.15
C LEU A 204 -23.19 -5.14 -28.55
N GLU A 205 -23.81 -4.07 -29.02
CA GLU A 205 -24.49 -4.05 -30.33
C GLU A 205 -23.50 -3.91 -31.49
N SER A 206 -23.79 -4.58 -32.61
CA SER A 206 -22.94 -4.57 -33.80
C SER A 206 -22.83 -3.19 -34.46
N SER A 207 -23.91 -2.40 -34.40
CA SER A 207 -23.93 -1.02 -34.91
C SER A 207 -22.95 -0.14 -34.15
N ASP A 208 -23.06 -0.11 -32.82
CA ASP A 208 -22.23 0.71 -31.95
C ASP A 208 -20.75 0.29 -31.98
N ARG A 209 -20.47 -1.01 -32.16
CA ARG A 209 -19.10 -1.50 -32.40
C ARG A 209 -18.51 -0.95 -33.69
N THR A 210 -19.31 -0.87 -34.74
CA THR A 210 -18.87 -0.32 -36.03
C THR A 210 -18.59 1.18 -35.90
N GLN A 211 -19.42 1.90 -35.16
CA GLN A 211 -19.20 3.32 -34.86
C GLN A 211 -17.93 3.54 -34.03
N LEU A 212 -17.69 2.73 -33.01
CA LEU A 212 -16.45 2.79 -32.21
C LEU A 212 -15.22 2.54 -33.08
N MET A 213 -15.26 1.51 -33.94
CA MET A 213 -14.16 1.21 -34.86
C MET A 213 -13.90 2.35 -35.84
N TRP A 214 -14.97 2.98 -36.36
CA TRP A 214 -14.86 4.13 -37.24
C TRP A 214 -14.25 5.35 -36.53
N ALA A 215 -14.63 5.59 -35.28
CA ALA A 215 -14.03 6.63 -34.45
C ALA A 215 -12.53 6.36 -34.22
N MET A 216 -12.14 5.13 -33.88
CA MET A 216 -10.72 4.75 -33.71
C MET A 216 -9.90 4.95 -34.99
N ILE A 217 -10.43 4.56 -36.16
CA ILE A 217 -9.75 4.75 -37.45
C ILE A 217 -9.62 6.24 -37.77
N THR A 218 -10.65 7.04 -37.50
CA THR A 218 -10.66 8.48 -37.75
C THR A 218 -9.63 9.18 -36.87
N ASP A 219 -9.62 8.87 -35.57
CA ASP A 219 -8.64 9.39 -34.62
C ASP A 219 -7.21 9.04 -35.03
N TYR A 220 -6.96 7.80 -35.46
CA TYR A 220 -5.65 7.38 -35.97
C TYR A 220 -5.23 8.16 -37.22
N CYS A 221 -6.13 8.34 -38.18
CA CYS A 221 -5.86 9.12 -39.39
C CYS A 221 -5.55 10.59 -39.06
N GLU A 222 -6.27 11.19 -38.11
CA GLU A 222 -6.02 12.55 -37.67
C GLU A 222 -4.65 12.68 -36.98
N MET A 223 -4.31 11.71 -36.13
CA MET A 223 -3.02 11.64 -35.43
C MET A 223 -1.84 11.57 -36.41
N ILE A 224 -1.92 10.75 -37.46
CA ILE A 224 -0.90 10.69 -38.52
C ILE A 224 -0.80 12.02 -39.27
N LYS A 225 -1.94 12.62 -39.65
CA LYS A 225 -1.95 13.92 -40.34
C LYS A 225 -1.28 15.01 -39.50
N ASN A 226 -1.54 15.04 -38.19
CA ASN A 226 -0.92 15.97 -37.27
C ASN A 226 0.59 15.74 -37.15
N THR A 227 1.02 14.48 -37.10
CA THR A 227 2.44 14.09 -37.07
C THR A 227 3.20 14.56 -38.30
N ILE A 228 2.65 14.31 -39.51
CA ILE A 228 3.25 14.71 -40.79
C ILE A 228 3.27 16.24 -40.92
N ARG A 229 2.21 16.93 -40.51
CA ARG A 229 2.14 18.41 -40.54
C ARG A 229 3.01 19.07 -39.47
N GLY A 230 3.56 18.30 -38.54
CA GLY A 230 4.31 18.81 -37.40
C GLY A 230 3.47 19.59 -36.39
N LYS A 231 2.15 19.37 -36.35
CA LYS A 231 1.27 19.98 -35.34
C LYS A 231 1.45 19.28 -33.99
N TYR A 232 1.51 20.06 -32.93
CA TYR A 232 1.57 19.53 -31.57
C TYR A 232 0.26 18.83 -31.22
N ASP A 233 0.35 17.57 -30.79
CA ASP A 233 -0.76 16.80 -30.25
C ASP A 233 -0.37 16.19 -28.90
N LYS A 234 -1.11 16.55 -27.85
CA LYS A 234 -0.87 16.07 -26.48
C LYS A 234 -1.04 14.54 -26.37
N ARG A 235 -1.86 13.92 -27.22
CA ARG A 235 -2.08 12.46 -27.23
C ARG A 235 -0.87 11.68 -27.73
N LEU A 236 -0.07 12.29 -28.61
CA LEU A 236 1.15 11.71 -29.15
C LEU A 236 2.30 11.75 -28.15
N GLN A 237 2.31 12.76 -27.27
CA GLN A 237 3.34 12.90 -26.23
C GLN A 237 3.42 11.65 -25.35
N THR A 238 2.28 11.08 -24.93
CA THR A 238 2.22 9.84 -24.14
C THR A 238 2.87 8.62 -24.79
N TYR A 239 3.01 8.59 -26.13
CA TYR A 239 3.64 7.49 -26.85
C TYR A 239 5.11 7.74 -27.20
N PHE A 240 5.54 9.01 -27.27
CA PHE A 240 6.91 9.39 -27.61
C PHE A 240 7.80 9.74 -26.39
N ASP A 241 7.24 9.80 -25.18
CA ASP A 241 7.93 10.16 -23.91
C ASP A 241 8.90 9.07 -23.36
N HIS A 242 9.28 8.08 -24.16
CA HIS A 242 10.22 7.01 -23.75
C HIS A 242 11.61 7.15 -24.38
N GLY A 243 11.85 8.20 -25.16
CA GLY A 243 13.18 8.60 -25.62
C GLY A 243 13.57 9.93 -24.98
N SER A 244 14.66 9.93 -24.24
CA SER A 244 15.29 11.09 -23.61
C SER A 244 15.80 12.10 -24.64
N ASP A 245 14.88 12.82 -25.28
CA ASP A 245 15.14 14.14 -25.84
C ASP A 245 13.80 14.82 -26.09
N GLY A 246 13.72 16.14 -25.94
CA GLY A 246 12.53 16.93 -26.28
C GLY A 246 12.28 16.95 -27.80
N GLY A 247 12.07 15.77 -28.37
CA GLY A 247 12.19 15.45 -29.78
C GLY A 247 11.19 16.26 -30.58
N MET A 248 11.73 17.00 -31.54
CA MET A 248 10.95 17.70 -32.56
C MET A 248 9.97 16.73 -33.23
N SER A 249 8.77 17.20 -33.54
CA SER A 249 7.78 16.38 -34.28
C SER A 249 8.39 15.90 -35.61
N SER A 250 7.98 14.72 -36.11
CA SER A 250 8.54 14.17 -37.35
C SER A 250 8.41 15.13 -38.54
N GLY A 251 7.31 15.87 -38.64
CA GLY A 251 7.17 16.93 -39.64
C GLY A 251 8.19 18.07 -39.48
N ALA A 252 8.53 18.45 -38.25
CA ALA A 252 9.58 19.43 -37.99
C ALA A 252 10.98 18.88 -38.33
N GLN A 253 11.26 17.60 -38.04
CA GLN A 253 12.51 16.95 -38.44
C GLN A 253 12.67 16.93 -39.96
N ILE A 254 11.61 16.56 -40.69
CA ILE A 254 11.61 16.58 -42.16
C ILE A 254 11.88 18.00 -42.68
N ARG A 255 11.27 19.02 -42.07
CA ARG A 255 11.49 20.42 -42.46
C ARG A 255 12.94 20.87 -42.23
N VAL A 256 13.57 20.44 -41.13
CA VAL A 256 14.99 20.72 -40.88
C VAL A 256 15.85 20.11 -41.98
N ILE A 257 15.65 18.84 -42.32
CA ILE A 257 16.40 18.16 -43.39
C ILE A 257 16.25 18.90 -44.73
N PHE A 258 15.04 19.33 -45.09
CA PHE A 258 14.82 20.06 -46.33
C PHE A 258 15.47 21.44 -46.34
N ASN A 259 15.49 22.13 -45.20
CA ASN A 259 16.19 23.42 -45.10
C ASN A 259 17.70 23.23 -45.24
N GLU A 260 18.29 22.24 -44.56
CA GLU A 260 19.73 21.92 -44.68
C GLU A 260 20.12 21.58 -46.13
N LEU A 261 19.28 20.83 -46.84
CA LEU A 261 19.50 20.54 -48.26
C LEU A 261 19.37 21.79 -49.14
N LEU A 262 18.49 22.73 -48.79
CA LEU A 262 18.31 23.96 -49.57
C LEU A 262 19.45 24.95 -49.35
N ASP A 263 19.99 25.01 -48.13
CA ASP A 263 21.09 25.90 -47.76
C ASP A 263 22.35 25.66 -48.64
N GLU A 264 22.62 24.42 -49.03
CA GLU A 264 23.71 24.08 -49.96
C GLU A 264 23.57 24.76 -51.34
N TYR A 265 22.35 25.09 -51.77
CA TYR A 265 22.08 25.69 -53.08
C TYR A 265 21.81 27.20 -53.01
N THR A 266 21.41 27.74 -51.86
CA THR A 266 21.18 29.19 -51.71
C THR A 266 22.46 29.97 -51.45
N GLU A 267 23.51 29.34 -50.93
CA GLU A 267 24.83 29.99 -50.75
C GLU A 267 25.63 30.10 -52.05
N ASN A 268 25.32 29.28 -53.06
CA ASN A 268 26.00 29.31 -54.34
C ASN A 268 25.36 30.36 -55.26
N ASP A 269 26.05 31.47 -55.48
CA ASP A 269 25.68 32.43 -56.52
C ASP A 269 25.86 31.76 -57.89
N VAL A 270 24.74 31.39 -58.52
CA VAL A 270 24.68 30.73 -59.83
C VAL A 270 25.33 31.60 -60.93
N THR A 271 25.49 32.90 -60.68
CA THR A 271 26.14 33.84 -61.60
C THR A 271 27.61 34.09 -61.29
N SER A 272 28.17 33.49 -60.23
CA SER A 272 29.58 33.66 -59.86
C SER A 272 30.57 33.12 -60.91
N GLU A 273 30.15 32.18 -61.76
CA GLU A 273 30.94 31.66 -62.87
C GLU A 273 30.91 32.55 -64.12
N LEU A 274 29.98 33.52 -64.18
CA LEU A 274 29.91 34.50 -65.27
C LEU A 274 30.79 35.69 -64.94
N THR A 275 31.88 35.87 -65.68
CA THR A 275 32.71 37.06 -65.51
C THR A 275 32.07 38.27 -66.19
N ASP A 276 32.31 39.48 -65.68
CA ASP A 276 31.89 40.72 -66.35
C ASP A 276 32.36 40.77 -67.81
N TYR A 277 33.49 40.14 -68.13
CA TYR A 277 34.00 40.02 -69.49
C TYR A 277 33.12 39.12 -70.37
N ASP A 278 32.65 37.98 -69.86
CA ASP A 278 31.77 37.07 -70.60
C ASP A 278 30.40 37.73 -70.86
N ILE A 279 29.91 38.50 -69.89
CA ILE A 279 28.70 39.31 -70.03
C ILE A 279 28.90 40.41 -71.10
N ASP A 280 29.99 41.17 -71.02
CA ASP A 280 30.33 42.21 -72.01
C ASP A 280 30.55 41.62 -73.42
N ALA A 281 31.18 40.45 -73.52
CA ALA A 281 31.40 39.77 -74.78
C ALA A 281 30.09 39.31 -75.41
N ALA A 282 29.18 38.74 -74.61
CA ALA A 282 27.84 38.36 -75.06
C ALA A 282 27.04 39.60 -75.52
N ILE A 283 27.08 40.70 -74.77
CA ILE A 283 26.45 41.97 -75.14
C ILE A 283 27.00 42.46 -76.49
N ARG A 284 28.32 42.54 -76.67
CA ARG A 284 28.93 42.99 -77.95
C ARG A 284 28.62 42.08 -79.13
N MET A 285 28.51 40.77 -78.91
CA MET A 285 28.15 39.82 -79.98
C MET A 285 26.71 40.03 -80.46
N HIS A 286 25.81 40.50 -79.59
CA HIS A 286 24.39 40.71 -79.89
C HIS A 286 24.00 42.18 -80.13
N GLU A 287 24.89 43.14 -79.87
CA GLU A 287 24.72 44.59 -80.20
C GLU A 287 24.79 44.91 -81.71
N GLY A 288 25.07 43.92 -82.57
CA GLY A 288 25.20 44.12 -84.01
C GLY A 288 23.95 44.67 -84.71
N ASP A 289 22.77 44.55 -84.09
CA ASP A 289 21.47 44.95 -84.64
C ASP A 289 20.81 46.14 -83.88
N SER A 290 21.43 46.64 -82.81
CA SER A 290 20.88 47.72 -81.97
C SER A 290 21.77 48.97 -81.92
N MET A 291 21.16 50.14 -81.71
CA MET A 291 21.89 51.41 -81.62
C MET A 291 22.76 51.47 -80.35
N PRO A 292 23.95 52.12 -80.40
CA PRO A 292 24.85 52.22 -79.24
C PRO A 292 24.15 52.80 -78.01
N GLY A 293 24.21 52.09 -76.89
CA GLY A 293 23.64 52.52 -75.60
C GLY A 293 22.34 51.82 -75.18
N PHE A 294 21.85 50.84 -75.95
CA PHE A 294 20.71 50.00 -75.56
C PHE A 294 21.03 48.51 -75.77
N PRO A 295 21.14 47.70 -74.70
CA PRO A 295 21.33 46.26 -74.84
C PRO A 295 20.09 45.61 -75.46
N SER A 296 20.29 44.65 -76.35
CA SER A 296 19.22 43.78 -76.87
C SER A 296 18.68 42.90 -75.73
N PRO A 297 17.35 42.82 -75.51
CA PRO A 297 16.78 41.91 -74.51
C PRO A 297 16.78 40.44 -74.95
N ASP A 298 17.00 40.17 -76.24
CA ASP A 298 17.09 38.84 -76.87
C ASP A 298 18.53 38.52 -77.26
#